data_AF-V4NZP6-F1
#
_entry.id   AF-V4NZP6-F1
#
_cell.length_a   1.000
_cell.length_b   1.000
_cell.length_c   1.000
_cell.angle_alpha   90.00
_cell.angle_beta   90.00
_cell.angle_gamma   90.00
#
_symmetry.space_group_name_H-M   'P 1'
#
loop_
_entity.id
_entity.type
_entity.pdbx_description
1 polymer ?
#
loop_
_entity_poly.entity_id
_entity_poly.type
_entity_poly.pdbx_seq_one_letter_code
_entity_poly.pdbx_strand_id
1 'polypeptide(L)'
;MQAFKFIWPYSLGSLPFIGLFIYQIAVVWPTRPGQPDLTYTIPMHVGDRDVFISNMDLILMMGSWGIAAIIILIGYRRMRRQMRAR
;
A
#
# COMPACT_ATOMS: atom_id res chain seq x y z
N MET A 1 1.34 -23.73 -14.93
CA MET A 1 -0.08 -23.53 -14.48
C MET A 1 -0.29 -23.70 -12.96
N GLN A 2 0.42 -24.60 -12.26
CA GLN A 2 0.24 -24.78 -10.79
C GLN A 2 0.71 -23.58 -9.95
N ALA A 3 1.86 -22.98 -10.28
CA ALA A 3 2.38 -21.76 -9.62
C ALA A 3 1.36 -20.62 -9.54
N PHE A 4 0.63 -20.38 -10.64
CA PHE A 4 -0.40 -19.35 -10.72
C PHE A 4 -1.55 -19.60 -9.74
N LYS A 5 -2.02 -20.84 -9.60
CA LYS A 5 -3.06 -21.22 -8.62
C LYS A 5 -2.65 -20.95 -7.18
N PHE A 6 -1.34 -20.94 -6.89
CA PHE A 6 -0.83 -20.73 -5.54
C PHE A 6 -0.59 -19.26 -5.20
N ILE A 7 -0.16 -18.43 -6.15
CA ILE A 7 0.06 -17.00 -5.89
C ILE A 7 -1.26 -16.21 -5.94
N TRP A 8 -2.21 -16.65 -6.76
CA TRP A 8 -3.46 -15.97 -7.05
C TRP A 8 -4.30 -15.56 -5.82
N PRO A 9 -4.51 -16.42 -4.79
CA PRO A 9 -5.26 -16.03 -3.60
C PRO A 9 -4.57 -14.91 -2.79
N TYR A 10 -3.25 -14.89 -2.79
CA TYR A 10 -2.47 -13.86 -2.09
C TYR A 10 -2.48 -12.55 -2.87
N SER A 11 -2.37 -12.61 -4.20
CA SER A 11 -2.58 -11.43 -5.06
C SER A 11 -3.97 -10.83 -4.83
N LEU A 12 -5.02 -11.65 -4.86
CA LEU A 12 -6.40 -11.21 -4.58
C LEU A 12 -6.55 -10.62 -3.16
N GLY A 13 -5.95 -11.25 -2.15
CA GLY A 13 -5.97 -10.74 -0.77
C GLY A 13 -5.22 -9.42 -0.58
N SER A 14 -4.24 -9.13 -1.44
CA SER A 14 -3.47 -7.87 -1.40
C SER A 14 -4.17 -6.69 -2.10
N LEU A 15 -5.11 -6.96 -3.02
CA LEU A 15 -5.82 -5.93 -3.79
C LEU A 15 -6.50 -4.83 -2.94
N PRO A 16 -7.26 -5.12 -1.86
CA PRO A 16 -7.90 -4.05 -1.08
C PRO A 16 -6.87 -3.11 -0.43
N PHE A 17 -5.70 -3.61 -0.05
CA PHE A 17 -4.64 -2.81 0.54
C PHE A 17 -3.91 -1.94 -0.50
N ILE A 18 -3.64 -2.50 -1.67
CA ILE A 18 -3.10 -1.74 -2.81
C ILE A 18 -4.10 -0.67 -3.27
N GLY A 19 -5.39 -1.01 -3.32
CA GLY A 19 -6.46 -0.08 -3.65
C GLY A 19 -6.55 1.07 -2.64
N LEU A 20 -6.47 0.77 -1.34
CA LEU A 20 -6.45 1.78 -0.29
C LEU A 20 -5.22 2.69 -0.40
N PHE A 21 -4.05 2.12 -0.69
CA PHE A 21 -2.83 2.90 -0.94
C PHE A 21 -2.99 3.86 -2.13
N ILE A 22 -3.48 3.36 -3.27
CA ILE A 22 -3.71 4.18 -4.47
C ILE A 22 -4.77 5.25 -4.19
N TYR A 23 -5.85 4.91 -3.49
CA TYR A 23 -6.90 5.87 -3.12
C TYR A 23 -6.37 7.03 -2.27
N GLN A 24 -5.48 6.74 -1.32
CA GLN A 24 -4.85 7.77 -0.49
C GLN A 24 -4.06 8.79 -1.34
N ILE A 25 -3.24 8.30 -2.27
CA ILE A 25 -2.39 9.16 -3.11
C ILE A 25 -3.21 9.90 -4.19
N ALA A 26 -4.12 9.20 -4.85
CA ALA A 26 -4.83 9.72 -6.02
C ALA A 26 -6.05 10.58 -5.68
N VAL A 27 -6.71 10.30 -4.55
CA VAL A 27 -7.97 10.97 -4.17
C VAL A 27 -7.80 11.80 -2.92
N VAL A 28 -7.25 11.22 -1.85
CA VAL A 28 -7.23 11.89 -0.54
C VAL A 28 -6.23 13.05 -0.52
N TRP A 29 -5.02 12.87 -1.03
CA TRP A 29 -4.01 13.94 -1.00
C TRP A 29 -4.38 15.16 -1.85
N PRO A 30 -4.88 15.02 -3.09
CA PRO A 30 -5.25 16.18 -3.91
C PRO A 30 -6.50 16.90 -3.40
N THR A 31 -7.40 16.22 -2.69
CA THR A 31 -8.65 16.82 -2.18
C THR A 31 -8.50 17.48 -0.82
N ARG A 32 -7.33 17.40 -0.18
CA ARG A 32 -7.12 18.00 1.13
C ARG A 32 -7.15 19.52 1.09
N PRO A 33 -7.77 20.18 2.08
CA PRO A 33 -7.64 21.61 2.25
C PRO A 33 -6.16 21.97 2.49
N GLY A 34 -5.69 23.04 1.85
CA GLY A 34 -4.29 23.48 1.92
C GLY A 34 -3.87 24.10 3.25
N GLN A 35 -4.74 24.05 4.27
CA GLN A 35 -4.51 24.67 5.58
C GLN A 35 -4.27 23.56 6.61
N PRO A 36 -3.05 23.43 7.16
CA PRO A 36 -2.68 22.34 8.05
C PRO A 36 -3.15 22.55 9.50
N ASP A 37 -3.56 21.46 10.15
CA ASP A 37 -3.28 21.28 11.57
C ASP A 37 -1.74 21.08 11.71
N LEU A 38 -1.05 22.16 12.05
CA LEU A 38 0.41 22.33 11.97
C LEU A 38 1.24 21.44 12.92
N THR A 39 0.61 20.75 13.86
CA THR A 39 1.35 20.14 14.98
C THR A 39 2.08 18.85 14.59
N TYR A 40 1.67 18.15 13.51
CA TYR A 40 2.25 16.86 13.11
C TYR A 40 2.19 16.59 11.59
N THR A 41 2.46 17.61 10.77
CA THR A 41 2.41 17.50 9.30
C THR A 41 3.75 17.79 8.63
N ILE A 42 4.04 17.06 7.55
CA ILE A 42 5.22 17.22 6.69
C ILE A 42 4.74 17.78 5.34
N PRO A 43 5.30 18.90 4.85
CA PRO A 43 4.97 19.40 3.52
C PRO A 43 5.54 18.45 2.46
N MET A 44 4.69 18.04 1.52
CA MET A 44 5.05 17.24 0.35
C MET A 44 4.53 17.92 -0.90
N HIS A 45 5.40 18.04 -1.90
CA HIS A 45 5.04 18.62 -3.18
C HIS A 45 4.35 17.55 -4.05
N VAL A 46 3.08 17.76 -4.39
CA VAL A 46 2.28 16.81 -5.18
C VAL A 46 1.69 17.54 -6.38
N GLY A 47 2.25 17.31 -7.56
CA GLY A 47 1.88 18.05 -8.77
C GLY A 47 2.35 19.51 -8.67
N ASP A 48 1.42 20.46 -8.80
CA ASP A 48 1.71 21.91 -8.76
C ASP A 48 1.36 22.56 -7.40
N ARG A 49 1.16 21.77 -6.34
CA ARG A 49 0.75 22.27 -5.01
C ARG A 49 1.48 21.59 -3.87
N ASP A 50 1.67 22.35 -2.79
CA ASP A 50 2.14 21.82 -1.53
C ASP A 50 0.97 21.23 -0.74
N VAL A 51 1.14 19.97 -0.31
CA VAL A 51 0.17 19.23 0.51
C VAL A 51 0.82 18.91 1.84
N PHE A 52 0.11 19.20 2.93
CA PHE A 52 0.56 18.84 4.28
C PHE A 52 0.05 17.44 4.63
N ILE A 53 0.98 16.50 4.79
CA ILE A 53 0.67 15.10 5.07
C ILE A 53 0.97 14.83 6.53
N SER A 54 0.01 14.27 7.27
CA SER A 54 0.21 13.96 8.69
C SER A 54 0.98 12.64 8.88
N ASN A 55 1.62 12.47 10.03
CA ASN A 55 2.22 11.20 10.41
C ASN A 55 1.22 10.04 10.39
N MET A 56 -0.07 10.29 10.67
CA MET A 56 -1.12 9.27 10.62
C MET A 56 -1.39 8.78 9.19
N ASP A 57 -1.27 9.67 8.21
CA ASP A 57 -1.43 9.32 6.80
C ASP A 57 -0.25 8.50 6.29
N LEU A 58 0.96 8.85 6.74
CA LEU A 58 2.16 8.06 6.47
C LEU A 58 2.03 6.66 7.07
N ILE A 59 1.52 6.54 8.31
CA ILE A 59 1.28 5.24 8.95
C ILE A 59 0.21 4.44 8.18
N LEU A 60 -0.91 5.05 7.77
CA LEU A 60 -1.94 4.39 6.97
C LEU A 60 -1.41 3.92 5.62
N MET A 61 -0.57 4.74 4.98
CA MET A 61 -0.01 4.46 3.67
C MET A 61 1.08 3.37 3.73
N MET A 62 2.05 3.50 4.64
CA MET A 62 3.08 2.49 4.85
C MET A 62 2.50 1.19 5.41
N GLY A 63 1.48 1.28 6.26
CA GLY A 63 0.78 0.13 6.82
C GLY A 63 0.05 -0.68 5.75
N SER A 64 -0.75 -0.02 4.90
CA SER A 64 -1.48 -0.68 3.81
C SER A 64 -0.54 -1.30 2.77
N TRP A 65 0.48 -0.58 2.33
CA TRP A 65 1.50 -1.12 1.43
C TRP A 65 2.28 -2.29 2.07
N GLY A 66 2.64 -2.16 3.34
CA GLY A 66 3.35 -3.20 4.10
C GLY A 66 2.53 -4.48 4.22
N ILE A 67 1.24 -4.38 4.53
CA ILE A 67 0.33 -5.55 4.60
C ILE A 67 0.23 -6.22 3.22
N ALA A 68 0.04 -5.44 2.14
CA ALA A 68 0.01 -5.99 0.79
C ALA A 68 1.29 -6.77 0.45
N ALA A 69 2.45 -6.19 0.73
CA ALA A 69 3.75 -6.81 0.50
C ALA A 69 3.94 -8.10 1.32
N ILE A 70 3.50 -8.11 2.59
CA ILE A 70 3.56 -9.30 3.46
C ILE A 70 2.69 -10.44 2.90
N ILE A 71 1.47 -10.14 2.47
CA ILE A 71 0.56 -11.14 1.88
C ILE A 71 1.20 -11.78 0.64
N ILE A 72 1.73 -10.97 -0.26
CA ILE A 72 2.42 -11.45 -1.47
C ILE A 72 3.67 -12.26 -1.11
N LEU A 73 4.47 -11.80 -0.13
CA LEU A 73 5.67 -12.50 0.33
C LEU A 73 5.34 -13.87 0.93
N ILE A 74 4.26 -13.99 1.71
CA ILE A 74 3.78 -15.27 2.24
C ILE A 74 3.42 -16.22 1.09
N GLY A 75 2.67 -15.73 0.10
CA GLY A 75 2.33 -16.49 -1.10
C GLY A 75 3.56 -16.98 -1.86
N TYR A 76 4.53 -16.10 -2.09
CA TYR A 76 5.78 -16.43 -2.77
C TYR A 76 6.60 -17.46 -1.99
N ARG A 77 6.75 -17.28 -0.66
CA ARG A 77 7.47 -18.25 0.19
C ARG A 77 6.83 -19.62 0.16
N ARG A 78 5.49 -19.71 0.20
CA ARG A 78 4.76 -20.98 0.14
C ARG A 78 4.94 -21.67 -1.21
N MET A 79 4.80 -20.92 -2.31
CA MET A 79 5.04 -21.44 -3.66
C MET A 79 6.48 -21.96 -3.82
N ARG A 80 7.47 -21.21 -3.34
CA ARG A 80 8.89 -21.60 -3.39
C ARG A 80 9.18 -22.89 -2.61
N ARG A 81 8.58 -23.06 -1.43
CA ARG A 81 8.71 -24.30 -0.64
C ARG A 81 8.15 -25.50 -1.38
N GLN A 82 6.98 -25.36 -2.02
CA GLN A 82 6.35 -26.47 -2.74
C GLN A 82 7.07 -26.84 -4.04
N MET A 83 7.64 -25.86 -4.76
CA MET A 83 8.44 -26.15 -5.95
C MET A 83 9.81 -26.78 -5.63
N ARG A 84 10.32 -26.62 -4.41
CA ARG A 84 11.54 -27.30 -3.93
C ARG A 84 11.28 -28.69 -3.36
N ALA A 85 10.04 -28.99 -2.99
CA ALA A 85 9.61 -30.30 -2.51
C ALA A 85 9.21 -31.25 -3.67
N ARG A 86 9.45 -30.83 -4.90
CA ARG A 86 9.35 -31.60 -6.15
C ARG A 86 10.70 -31.59 -6.83
#